data_AF-A0A7S9LFP2-F1
#
_entry.id   AF-A0A7S9LFP2-F1
#
_cell.length_a   1.000
_cell.length_b   1.000
_cell.length_c   1.000
_cell.angle_alpha   90.00
_cell.angle_beta   90.00
_cell.angle_gamma   90.00
#
_symmetry.space_group_name_H-M   'P 1'
#
loop_
_entity.id
_entity.type
_entity.pdbx_description
1 polymer ?
#
loop_
_entity_poly.entity_id
_entity_poly.type
_entity_poly.pdbx_seq_one_letter_code
_entity_poly.pdbx_strand_id
1 'polypeptide(L)'
;MSNGAIRLLRRLGWGLALLLLPLLVLGWSQVQLWRLEVAQAQAQVMRQWLDTPSDTLLQALPKAERNPYLPQADRRERLQREVDRYEAGLGGQSLRKVLAVTSGLLAVLALLTAAGAWLRLRLDAWRALRSSEFLQQHMTQRWRALGKWLVLHLGLLAAALSLALLYELSVATSRVAEGGLTVLFIVLPLASCVLVCLQLARRLHRRWPLVLDQGTSFLGRALDRDSAPGVWRWVEGLAAQLQAPVPDNIVVGLDQGFFVTSVPILLQPAGLPLAGRTLYLPLPYLGMLSQAEAGAVIGHELGHFRHQDTERASQTNAQFSMMRAHFSALVGEDEPAPWTQRPTLWMAWQFLHHFQRAVLHWGRSQELLADQAGAAVGGQRLFAQTLLRIIALQPAVDTVLATCGGQGIDRALPGYLEHHPLQVGDEVLGAAMAHPFDTHPAAASRLQALGVAPDPALLFAATRAPGVEERHWFGRL
;
A
#
# COMPACT_ATOMS: atom_id res chain seq x y z
N MET A 1 -11.27 13.70 -5.52
CA MET A 1 -10.84 12.31 -5.82
C MET A 1 -10.51 12.26 -7.30
N SER A 2 -9.26 11.99 -7.70
CA SER A 2 -8.90 12.01 -9.13
C SER A 2 -9.52 10.81 -9.87
N ASN A 3 -9.68 10.96 -11.18
CA ASN A 3 -10.13 9.90 -12.10
C ASN A 3 -9.27 8.61 -12.04
N GLY A 4 -8.06 8.68 -11.46
CA GLY A 4 -7.19 7.53 -11.20
C GLY A 4 -7.68 6.64 -10.05
N ALA A 5 -8.17 7.24 -8.94
CA ALA A 5 -8.63 6.47 -7.78
C ALA A 5 -9.88 5.64 -8.08
N ILE A 6 -10.80 6.17 -8.90
CA ILE A 6 -12.02 5.47 -9.33
C ILE A 6 -11.69 4.33 -10.31
N ARG A 7 -10.73 4.55 -11.23
CA ARG A 7 -10.21 3.48 -12.10
C ARG A 7 -9.48 2.40 -11.32
N LEU A 8 -8.69 2.78 -10.31
CA LEU A 8 -8.01 1.85 -9.41
C LEU A 8 -9.02 1.02 -8.59
N LEU A 9 -10.08 1.65 -8.07
CA LEU A 9 -11.16 0.96 -7.35
C LEU A 9 -11.89 -0.05 -8.25
N ARG A 10 -12.18 0.32 -9.51
CA ARG A 10 -12.81 -0.57 -10.49
C ARG A 10 -11.88 -1.74 -10.87
N ARG A 11 -10.57 -1.49 -10.99
CA ARG A 11 -9.54 -2.50 -11.28
C ARG A 11 -9.27 -3.42 -10.07
N LEU A 12 -9.40 -2.90 -8.85
CA LEU A 12 -9.14 -3.62 -7.59
C LEU A 12 -10.42 -4.17 -6.92
N GLY A 13 -11.62 -3.91 -7.44
CA GLY A 13 -12.89 -4.40 -6.90
C GLY A 13 -12.97 -5.94 -6.81
N TRP A 14 -12.20 -6.63 -7.65
CA TRP A 14 -11.97 -8.08 -7.57
C TRP A 14 -11.15 -8.51 -6.34
N GLY A 15 -10.49 -7.60 -5.63
CA GLY A 15 -9.83 -7.87 -4.35
C GLY A 15 -10.81 -8.33 -3.27
N LEU A 16 -12.07 -7.88 -3.36
CA LEU A 16 -13.18 -8.39 -2.55
C LEU A 16 -13.43 -9.88 -2.83
N ALA A 17 -13.25 -10.32 -4.08
CA ALA A 17 -13.56 -11.70 -4.49
C ALA A 17 -12.68 -12.74 -3.77
N LEU A 18 -11.42 -12.40 -3.44
CA LEU A 18 -10.54 -13.30 -2.68
C LEU A 18 -10.81 -13.25 -1.17
N LEU A 19 -11.23 -12.10 -0.63
CA LEU A 19 -11.74 -12.02 0.75
C LEU A 19 -13.06 -12.79 0.93
N LEU A 20 -13.82 -12.95 -0.16
CA LEU A 20 -15.06 -13.72 -0.21
C LEU A 20 -14.87 -15.16 -0.70
N LEU A 21 -13.67 -15.56 -1.14
CA LEU A 21 -13.38 -16.95 -1.52
C LEU A 21 -13.72 -17.97 -0.42
N PRO A 22 -13.55 -17.67 0.89
CA PRO A 22 -14.00 -18.58 1.93
C PRO A 22 -15.50 -18.91 1.87
N LEU A 23 -16.36 -18.04 1.35
CA LEU A 23 -17.78 -18.35 1.15
C LEU A 23 -17.99 -19.44 0.09
N LEU A 24 -17.19 -19.43 -0.98
CA LEU A 24 -17.22 -20.48 -2.00
C LEU A 24 -16.73 -21.81 -1.44
N VAL A 25 -15.65 -21.80 -0.65
CA VAL A 25 -15.15 -23.01 0.02
C VAL A 25 -16.16 -23.54 1.03
N LEU A 26 -16.82 -22.66 1.78
CA LEU A 26 -17.90 -23.02 2.68
C LEU A 26 -19.06 -23.67 1.91
N GLY A 27 -19.52 -23.07 0.82
CA GLY A 27 -20.55 -23.65 -0.04
C GLY A 27 -20.14 -25.03 -0.59
N TRP A 28 -18.90 -25.17 -1.03
CA TRP A 28 -18.36 -26.45 -1.50
C TRP A 28 -18.33 -27.52 -0.39
N SER A 29 -17.96 -27.14 0.84
CA SER A 29 -17.99 -28.06 1.99
C SER A 29 -19.40 -28.58 2.28
N GLN A 30 -20.43 -27.75 2.09
CA GLN A 30 -21.83 -28.17 2.21
C GLN A 30 -22.23 -29.15 1.12
N VAL A 31 -21.78 -28.93 -0.12
CA VAL A 31 -21.97 -29.90 -1.22
C VAL A 31 -21.30 -31.24 -0.91
N GLN A 32 -20.11 -31.22 -0.32
CA GLN A 32 -19.41 -32.44 0.11
C GLN A 32 -20.19 -33.21 1.19
N LEU A 33 -20.73 -32.50 2.19
CA LEU A 33 -21.58 -33.11 3.23
C LEU A 33 -22.88 -33.67 2.66
N TRP A 34 -23.55 -32.89 1.80
CA TRP A 34 -24.78 -33.32 1.13
C TRP A 34 -24.55 -34.60 0.30
N ARG A 35 -23.41 -34.73 -0.39
CA ARG A 35 -23.06 -35.96 -1.14
C ARG A 35 -22.95 -37.19 -0.23
N LEU A 36 -22.46 -37.03 1.00
CA LEU A 36 -22.39 -38.12 1.99
C LEU A 36 -23.80 -38.49 2.50
N GLU A 37 -24.63 -37.49 2.80
CA GLU A 37 -26.01 -37.71 3.24
C GLU A 37 -26.85 -38.42 2.18
N VAL A 38 -26.72 -38.01 0.91
CA VAL A 38 -27.39 -38.66 -0.22
C VAL A 38 -26.94 -40.11 -0.38
N ALA A 39 -25.63 -40.39 -0.27
CA ALA A 39 -25.11 -41.75 -0.35
C ALA A 39 -25.64 -42.63 0.80
N GLN A 40 -25.71 -42.09 2.01
CA GLN A 40 -26.28 -42.79 3.17
C GLN A 40 -27.78 -43.07 3.00
N ALA A 41 -28.54 -42.07 2.56
CA ALA A 41 -29.97 -42.22 2.30
C ALA A 41 -30.24 -43.25 1.19
N GLN A 42 -29.44 -43.24 0.11
CA GLN A 42 -29.54 -44.25 -0.94
C GLN A 42 -29.24 -45.66 -0.42
N ALA A 43 -28.16 -45.85 0.34
CA ALA A 43 -27.85 -47.14 0.93
C ALA A 43 -28.97 -47.65 1.86
N GLN A 44 -29.60 -46.74 2.63
CA GLN A 44 -30.74 -47.08 3.48
C GLN A 44 -31.98 -47.50 2.67
N VAL A 45 -32.31 -46.78 1.60
CA VAL A 45 -33.42 -47.14 0.68
C VAL A 45 -33.13 -48.48 -0.01
N MET A 46 -31.88 -48.74 -0.42
CA MET A 46 -31.47 -50.01 -1.01
C MET A 46 -31.65 -51.17 -0.02
N ARG A 47 -31.23 -51.02 1.23
CA ARG A 47 -31.47 -52.01 2.29
C ARG A 47 -32.96 -52.28 2.51
N GLN A 48 -33.77 -51.23 2.64
CA GLN A 48 -35.22 -51.36 2.82
C GLN A 48 -35.88 -52.10 1.65
N TRP A 49 -35.43 -51.84 0.41
CA TRP A 49 -35.93 -52.56 -0.76
C TRP A 49 -35.47 -54.03 -0.81
N LEU A 50 -34.24 -54.32 -0.38
CA LEU A 50 -33.71 -55.70 -0.29
C LEU A 50 -34.47 -56.55 0.74
N ASP A 51 -34.93 -55.93 1.83
CA ASP A 51 -35.77 -56.54 2.86
C ASP A 51 -37.23 -56.69 2.38
N THR A 52 -37.82 -55.59 1.89
CA THR A 52 -39.22 -55.54 1.44
C THR A 52 -39.33 -54.83 0.08
N PRO A 53 -39.37 -55.58 -1.04
CA PRO A 53 -39.43 -54.99 -2.36
C PRO A 53 -40.73 -54.19 -2.55
N SER A 54 -40.62 -52.91 -2.91
CA SER A 54 -41.77 -52.06 -3.22
C SER A 54 -41.48 -51.10 -4.37
N ASP A 55 -42.51 -50.81 -5.17
CA ASP A 55 -42.40 -49.88 -6.31
C ASP A 55 -42.18 -48.44 -5.86
N THR A 56 -42.67 -48.06 -4.68
CA THR A 56 -42.46 -46.74 -4.08
C THR A 56 -40.99 -46.53 -3.69
N LEU A 57 -40.34 -47.54 -3.09
CA LEU A 57 -38.91 -47.50 -2.77
C LEU A 57 -38.05 -47.55 -4.04
N LEU A 58 -38.48 -48.30 -5.06
CA LEU A 58 -37.80 -48.33 -6.36
C LEU A 58 -37.80 -46.95 -7.05
N GLN A 59 -38.91 -46.21 -6.95
CA GLN A 59 -39.00 -44.83 -7.45
C GLN A 59 -38.13 -43.83 -6.67
N ALA A 60 -37.68 -44.16 -5.46
CA ALA A 60 -36.77 -43.32 -4.67
C ALA A 60 -35.28 -43.53 -5.04
N LEU A 61 -34.92 -44.64 -5.69
CA LEU A 61 -33.54 -44.94 -6.11
C LEU A 61 -33.09 -44.12 -7.33
N PRO A 62 -31.79 -43.99 -7.66
CA PRO A 62 -31.32 -43.28 -8.85
C PRO A 62 -31.86 -43.86 -10.16
N LYS A 63 -31.98 -43.04 -11.22
CA LYS A 63 -32.49 -43.48 -12.55
C LYS A 63 -31.76 -44.72 -13.10
N ALA A 64 -30.47 -44.87 -12.81
CA ALA A 64 -29.65 -46.00 -13.23
C ALA A 64 -30.12 -47.36 -12.65
N GLU A 65 -30.83 -47.35 -11.52
CA GLU A 65 -31.38 -48.55 -10.86
C GLU A 65 -32.87 -48.78 -11.16
N ARG A 66 -33.54 -47.82 -11.83
CA ARG A 66 -34.95 -47.89 -12.23
C ARG A 66 -35.18 -48.58 -13.58
N ASN A 67 -34.18 -49.29 -14.12
CA ASN A 67 -34.31 -49.91 -15.44
C ASN A 67 -35.46 -50.95 -15.42
N PRO A 68 -36.55 -50.72 -16.18
CA PRO A 68 -37.72 -51.61 -16.16
C PRO A 68 -37.44 -52.96 -16.83
N TYR A 69 -36.39 -53.06 -17.63
CA TYR A 69 -36.00 -54.27 -18.36
C TYR A 69 -35.04 -55.17 -17.58
N LEU A 70 -34.68 -54.81 -16.34
CA LEU A 70 -33.76 -55.58 -15.52
C LEU A 70 -34.52 -56.64 -14.70
N PRO A 71 -34.19 -57.94 -14.83
CA PRO A 71 -34.79 -59.00 -14.01
C PRO A 71 -34.64 -58.71 -12.51
N GLN A 72 -35.64 -59.10 -11.72
CA GLN A 72 -35.66 -58.81 -10.28
C GLN A 72 -34.48 -59.45 -9.53
N ALA A 73 -34.04 -60.64 -9.94
CA ALA A 73 -32.87 -61.33 -9.39
C ALA A 73 -31.57 -60.53 -9.60
N ASP A 74 -31.33 -60.09 -10.85
CA ASP A 74 -30.15 -59.30 -11.23
C ASP A 74 -30.14 -57.93 -10.52
N ARG A 75 -31.33 -57.33 -10.33
CA ARG A 75 -31.48 -56.08 -9.57
C ARG A 75 -31.11 -56.29 -8.11
N ARG A 76 -31.60 -57.37 -7.49
CA ARG A 76 -31.28 -57.70 -6.10
C ARG A 76 -29.77 -57.89 -5.91
N GLU A 77 -29.12 -58.63 -6.79
CA GLU A 77 -27.67 -58.85 -6.74
C GLU A 77 -26.88 -57.54 -6.93
N ARG A 78 -27.34 -56.66 -7.82
CA ARG A 78 -26.72 -55.35 -8.03
C ARG A 78 -26.86 -54.43 -6.81
N LEU A 79 -28.07 -54.34 -6.24
CA LEU A 79 -28.32 -53.53 -5.04
C LEU A 79 -27.58 -54.07 -3.82
N GLN A 80 -27.48 -55.40 -3.66
CA GLN A 80 -26.68 -56.02 -2.60
C GLN A 80 -25.21 -55.64 -2.75
N ARG A 81 -24.64 -55.74 -3.96
CA ARG A 81 -23.24 -55.32 -4.21
C ARG A 81 -23.00 -53.85 -3.89
N GLU A 82 -23.95 -52.96 -4.18
CA GLU A 82 -23.84 -51.54 -3.84
C GLU A 82 -23.90 -51.28 -2.32
N VAL A 83 -24.78 -52.00 -1.60
CA VAL A 83 -24.84 -51.92 -0.13
C VAL A 83 -23.56 -52.46 0.51
N ASP A 84 -23.05 -53.60 0.06
CA ASP A 84 -21.81 -54.20 0.58
C ASP A 84 -20.61 -53.28 0.34
N ARG A 85 -20.53 -52.63 -0.83
CA ARG A 85 -19.52 -51.61 -1.14
C ARG A 85 -19.63 -50.41 -0.23
N TYR A 86 -20.86 -49.93 0.02
CA TYR A 86 -21.11 -48.82 0.92
C TYR A 86 -20.66 -49.15 2.36
N GLU A 87 -20.97 -50.37 2.83
CA GLU A 87 -20.60 -50.87 4.16
C GLU A 87 -19.09 -51.05 4.33
N ALA A 88 -18.42 -51.66 3.35
CA ALA A 88 -16.96 -51.78 3.34
C ALA A 88 -16.25 -50.41 3.36
N GLY A 89 -16.93 -49.36 2.87
CA GLY A 89 -16.42 -47.98 2.79
C GLY A 89 -16.70 -47.08 4.01
N LEU A 90 -17.39 -47.56 5.07
CA LEU A 90 -17.86 -46.72 6.19
C LEU A 90 -16.75 -45.91 6.89
N GLY A 91 -15.56 -46.50 7.05
CA GLY A 91 -14.39 -45.80 7.61
C GLY A 91 -13.95 -44.61 6.74
N GLY A 92 -13.94 -44.79 5.41
CA GLY A 92 -13.65 -43.71 4.46
C GLY A 92 -14.71 -42.61 4.45
N GLN A 93 -15.98 -42.96 4.68
CA GLN A 93 -17.07 -41.98 4.78
C GLN A 93 -16.95 -41.12 6.04
N SER A 94 -16.60 -41.73 7.18
CA SER A 94 -16.37 -41.01 8.44
C SER A 94 -15.22 -40.01 8.30
N LEU A 95 -14.11 -40.43 7.69
CA LEU A 95 -12.98 -39.54 7.39
C LEU A 95 -13.41 -38.37 6.48
N ARG A 96 -14.15 -38.65 5.41
CA ARG A 96 -14.67 -37.62 4.48
C ARG A 96 -15.58 -36.61 5.19
N LYS A 97 -16.43 -37.07 6.11
CA LYS A 97 -17.28 -36.17 6.93
C LYS A 97 -16.42 -35.22 7.76
N VAL A 98 -15.40 -35.74 8.44
CA VAL A 98 -14.46 -34.92 9.24
C VAL A 98 -13.75 -33.90 8.35
N LEU A 99 -13.22 -34.32 7.19
CA LEU A 99 -12.55 -33.42 6.23
C LEU A 99 -13.48 -32.28 5.75
N ALA A 100 -14.72 -32.59 5.40
CA ALA A 100 -15.68 -31.59 4.92
C ALA A 100 -16.08 -30.61 6.03
N VAL A 101 -16.39 -31.09 7.24
CA VAL A 101 -16.74 -30.22 8.39
C VAL A 101 -15.57 -29.32 8.76
N THR A 102 -14.36 -29.88 8.90
CA THR A 102 -13.16 -29.11 9.27
C THR A 102 -12.78 -28.09 8.20
N SER A 103 -12.91 -28.44 6.92
CA SER A 103 -12.77 -27.49 5.80
C SER A 103 -13.73 -26.30 5.93
N GLY A 104 -15.02 -26.57 6.18
CA GLY A 104 -16.04 -25.54 6.37
C GLY A 104 -15.73 -24.63 7.56
N LEU A 105 -15.32 -25.18 8.71
CA LEU A 105 -14.94 -24.41 9.90
C LEU A 105 -13.73 -23.49 9.64
N LEU A 106 -12.70 -24.00 8.95
CA LEU A 106 -11.54 -23.19 8.57
C LEU A 106 -11.90 -22.09 7.58
N ALA A 107 -12.84 -22.34 6.66
CA ALA A 107 -13.35 -21.33 5.75
C ALA A 107 -14.09 -20.20 6.51
N VAL A 108 -14.92 -20.54 7.51
CA VAL A 108 -15.56 -19.54 8.39
C VAL A 108 -14.50 -18.74 9.15
N LEU A 109 -13.48 -19.39 9.72
CA LEU A 109 -12.41 -18.69 10.43
C LEU A 109 -11.61 -17.77 9.51
N ALA A 110 -11.34 -18.19 8.27
CA ALA A 110 -10.69 -17.35 7.26
C ALA A 110 -11.54 -16.11 6.94
N LEU A 111 -12.86 -16.26 6.78
CA LEU A 111 -13.79 -15.15 6.55
C LEU A 111 -13.79 -14.16 7.73
N LEU A 112 -13.89 -14.66 8.95
CA LEU A 112 -13.85 -13.84 10.16
C LEU A 112 -12.51 -13.10 10.30
N THR A 113 -11.41 -13.74 9.91
CA THR A 113 -10.07 -13.13 9.91
C THR A 113 -10.01 -11.95 8.92
N ALA A 114 -10.56 -12.12 7.71
CA ALA A 114 -10.63 -11.04 6.72
C ALA A 114 -11.50 -9.86 7.20
N ALA A 115 -12.70 -10.15 7.72
CA ALA A 115 -13.61 -9.14 8.25
C ALA A 115 -12.99 -8.40 9.45
N GLY A 116 -12.34 -9.13 10.37
CA GLY A 116 -11.62 -8.59 11.51
C GLY A 116 -10.45 -7.69 11.10
N ALA A 117 -9.67 -8.08 10.10
CA ALA A 117 -8.59 -7.26 9.56
C ALA A 117 -9.11 -5.93 8.98
N TRP A 118 -10.21 -5.97 8.22
CA TRP A 118 -10.83 -4.78 7.65
C TRP A 118 -11.43 -3.85 8.72
N LEU A 119 -12.16 -4.40 9.70
CA LEU A 119 -12.72 -3.61 10.79
C LEU A 119 -11.61 -2.96 11.64
N ARG A 120 -10.57 -3.72 11.97
CA ARG A 120 -9.42 -3.22 12.72
C ARG A 120 -8.70 -2.10 11.99
N LEU A 121 -8.51 -2.22 10.68
CA LEU A 121 -7.92 -1.16 9.84
C LEU A 121 -8.74 0.14 9.96
N ARG A 122 -10.08 0.05 9.86
CA ARG A 122 -10.98 1.20 9.96
C ARG A 122 -10.94 1.85 11.34
N LEU A 123 -10.91 1.05 12.40
CA LEU A 123 -10.78 1.52 13.79
C LEU A 123 -9.43 2.18 14.04
N ASP A 124 -8.33 1.56 13.60
CA ASP A 124 -6.98 2.09 13.78
C ASP A 124 -6.81 3.42 12.99
N ALA A 125 -7.37 3.52 11.79
CA ALA A 125 -7.37 4.78 11.03
C ALA A 125 -8.20 5.88 11.70
N TRP A 126 -9.35 5.53 12.29
CA TRP A 126 -10.15 6.48 13.07
C TRP A 126 -9.42 6.95 14.35
N ARG A 127 -8.70 6.06 15.03
CA ARG A 127 -7.85 6.42 16.18
C ARG A 127 -6.71 7.35 15.76
N ALA A 128 -6.06 7.05 14.64
CA ALA A 128 -5.02 7.90 14.07
C ALA A 128 -5.53 9.31 13.71
N LEU A 129 -6.79 9.42 13.25
CA LEU A 129 -7.43 10.71 13.02
C LEU A 129 -7.68 11.51 14.30
N ARG A 130 -7.88 10.85 15.44
CA ARG A 130 -8.17 11.51 16.73
C ARG A 130 -6.93 11.79 17.58
N SER A 131 -5.84 11.08 17.35
CA SER A 131 -4.61 11.19 18.14
C SER A 131 -3.37 11.14 17.24
N SER A 132 -2.60 12.24 17.24
CA SER A 132 -1.30 12.32 16.58
C SER A 132 -0.31 11.33 17.19
N GLU A 133 -0.31 11.19 18.51
CA GLU A 133 0.53 10.23 19.23
C GLU A 133 0.26 8.79 18.78
N PHE A 134 -1.02 8.40 18.64
CA PHE A 134 -1.37 7.07 18.13
C PHE A 134 -0.85 6.87 16.71
N LEU A 135 -1.00 7.86 15.83
CA LEU A 135 -0.50 7.80 14.46
C LEU A 135 1.02 7.57 14.45
N GLN A 136 1.77 8.39 15.19
CA GLN A 136 3.24 8.34 15.22
C GLN A 136 3.78 7.04 15.81
N GLN A 137 3.21 6.58 16.93
CA GLN A 137 3.72 5.38 17.62
C GLN A 137 3.29 4.07 16.94
N HIS A 138 2.11 4.02 16.33
CA HIS A 138 1.49 2.76 15.94
C HIS A 138 1.34 2.55 14.44
N MET A 139 1.41 3.57 13.56
CA MET A 139 1.15 3.40 12.12
C MET A 139 1.96 2.25 11.50
N THR A 140 3.27 2.26 11.70
CA THR A 140 4.20 1.26 11.17
C THR A 140 3.93 -0.12 11.74
N GLN A 141 3.58 -0.20 13.03
CA GLN A 141 3.17 -1.45 13.66
C GLN A 141 1.83 -1.97 13.09
N ARG A 142 0.87 -1.09 12.80
CA ARG A 142 -0.43 -1.45 12.22
C ARG A 142 -0.28 -1.91 10.77
N TRP A 143 0.61 -1.31 10.01
CA TRP A 143 1.00 -1.81 8.70
C TRP A 143 1.57 -3.24 8.77
N ARG A 144 2.53 -3.48 9.68
CA ARG A 144 3.10 -4.82 9.88
C ARG A 144 2.06 -5.84 10.34
N ALA A 145 1.16 -5.43 11.24
CA ALA A 145 0.06 -6.27 11.71
C ALA A 145 -0.88 -6.65 10.55
N LEU A 146 -1.23 -5.71 9.67
CA LEU A 146 -2.07 -5.98 8.50
C LEU A 146 -1.51 -7.11 7.64
N GLY A 147 -0.20 -7.10 7.38
CA GLY A 147 0.48 -8.19 6.68
C GLY A 147 0.33 -9.54 7.38
N LYS A 148 0.48 -9.59 8.71
CA LYS A 148 0.29 -10.82 9.50
C LYS A 148 -1.15 -11.35 9.41
N TRP A 149 -2.15 -10.47 9.48
CA TRP A 149 -3.57 -10.84 9.34
C TRP A 149 -3.88 -11.41 7.95
N LEU A 150 -3.33 -10.81 6.91
CA LEU A 150 -3.47 -11.29 5.54
C LEU A 150 -2.77 -12.64 5.33
N VAL A 151 -1.57 -12.85 5.88
CA VAL A 151 -0.88 -14.15 5.84
C VAL A 151 -1.71 -15.21 6.57
N LEU A 152 -2.26 -14.89 7.74
CA LEU A 152 -3.13 -15.80 8.50
C LEU A 152 -4.38 -16.17 7.69
N HIS A 153 -5.06 -15.18 7.10
CA HIS A 153 -6.22 -15.41 6.24
C HIS A 153 -5.90 -16.35 5.08
N LEU A 154 -4.81 -16.10 4.34
CA LEU A 154 -4.38 -16.94 3.23
C LEU A 154 -3.96 -18.34 3.68
N GLY A 155 -3.34 -18.47 4.85
CA GLY A 155 -2.97 -19.77 5.44
C GLY A 155 -4.20 -20.61 5.82
N LEU A 156 -5.19 -19.99 6.49
CA LEU A 156 -6.46 -20.64 6.83
C LEU A 156 -7.23 -21.06 5.57
N LEU A 157 -7.26 -20.20 4.55
CA LEU A 157 -7.90 -20.50 3.28
C LEU A 157 -7.19 -21.66 2.55
N ALA A 158 -5.86 -21.66 2.51
CA ALA A 158 -5.08 -22.76 1.93
C ALA A 158 -5.32 -24.09 2.67
N ALA A 159 -5.43 -24.04 4.01
CA ALA A 159 -5.74 -25.22 4.81
C ALA A 159 -7.15 -25.76 4.52
N ALA A 160 -8.17 -24.88 4.45
CA ALA A 160 -9.53 -25.26 4.09
C ALA A 160 -9.58 -25.90 2.69
N LEU A 161 -8.97 -25.26 1.69
CA LEU A 161 -8.87 -25.78 0.33
C LEU A 161 -8.14 -27.13 0.27
N SER A 162 -7.09 -27.32 1.08
CA SER A 162 -6.34 -28.58 1.15
C SER A 162 -7.19 -29.72 1.71
N LEU A 163 -8.00 -29.46 2.75
CA LEU A 163 -8.93 -30.47 3.30
C LEU A 163 -10.04 -30.81 2.30
N ALA A 164 -10.58 -29.80 1.60
CA ALA A 164 -11.52 -30.02 0.51
C ALA A 164 -10.89 -30.87 -0.63
N LEU A 165 -9.61 -30.65 -0.93
CA LEU A 165 -8.86 -31.41 -1.93
C LEU A 165 -8.63 -32.86 -1.51
N LEU A 166 -8.25 -33.09 -0.26
CA LEU A 166 -8.11 -34.43 0.32
C LEU A 166 -9.42 -35.20 0.29
N TYR A 167 -10.56 -34.53 0.51
CA TYR A 167 -11.88 -35.13 0.33
C TYR A 167 -12.08 -35.62 -1.10
N GLU A 168 -11.85 -34.77 -2.12
CA GLU A 168 -12.06 -35.16 -3.52
C GLU A 168 -11.09 -36.24 -3.97
N LEU A 169 -9.84 -36.20 -3.51
CA LEU A 169 -8.87 -37.27 -3.75
C LEU A 169 -9.31 -38.59 -3.13
N SER A 170 -9.84 -38.57 -1.89
CA SER A 170 -10.41 -39.76 -1.25
C SER A 170 -11.57 -40.34 -2.04
N VAL A 171 -12.42 -39.50 -2.63
CA VAL A 171 -13.50 -39.95 -3.52
C VAL A 171 -12.93 -40.53 -4.82
N ALA A 172 -11.93 -39.86 -5.41
CA ALA A 172 -11.27 -40.29 -6.62
C ALA A 172 -10.72 -41.71 -6.45
N THR A 173 -9.93 -41.97 -5.40
CA THR A 173 -9.30 -43.28 -5.13
C THR A 173 -10.34 -44.39 -4.99
N SER A 174 -11.50 -44.11 -4.39
CA SER A 174 -12.58 -45.11 -4.29
C SER A 174 -13.30 -45.43 -5.61
N ARG A 175 -13.16 -44.57 -6.63
CA ARG A 175 -13.80 -44.70 -7.95
C ARG A 175 -12.81 -44.97 -9.08
N VAL A 176 -11.51 -45.13 -8.79
CA VAL A 176 -10.47 -45.39 -9.81
C VAL A 176 -10.79 -46.65 -10.63
N ALA A 177 -11.41 -47.66 -10.01
CA ALA A 177 -11.84 -48.88 -10.69
C ALA A 177 -12.93 -48.67 -11.76
N GLU A 178 -13.62 -47.52 -11.75
CA GLU A 178 -14.69 -47.16 -12.69
C GLU A 178 -14.22 -46.23 -13.82
N GLY A 179 -12.92 -45.92 -13.92
CA GLY A 179 -12.34 -45.16 -15.03
C GLY A 179 -12.74 -43.68 -15.11
N GLY A 180 -13.29 -43.11 -14.04
CA GLY A 180 -13.83 -41.75 -14.02
C GLY A 180 -12.77 -40.64 -14.02
N LEU A 181 -12.31 -40.22 -15.20
CA LEU A 181 -11.45 -39.03 -15.38
C LEU A 181 -12.12 -37.72 -14.96
N THR A 182 -13.44 -37.72 -14.73
CA THR A 182 -14.24 -36.52 -14.40
C THR A 182 -13.84 -35.85 -13.08
N VAL A 183 -13.23 -36.58 -12.13
CA VAL A 183 -12.77 -36.02 -10.85
C VAL A 183 -11.58 -35.06 -11.02
N LEU A 184 -10.80 -35.21 -12.10
CA LEU A 184 -9.66 -34.33 -12.40
C LEU A 184 -10.10 -32.88 -12.67
N PHE A 185 -11.30 -32.67 -13.22
CA PHE A 185 -11.85 -31.32 -13.44
C PHE A 185 -12.13 -30.55 -12.14
N ILE A 186 -12.18 -31.24 -11.00
CA ILE A 186 -12.35 -30.61 -9.68
C ILE A 186 -11.00 -30.52 -8.94
N VAL A 187 -10.22 -31.62 -8.97
CA VAL A 187 -8.95 -31.73 -8.26
C VAL A 187 -7.91 -30.74 -8.79
N LEU A 188 -7.76 -30.59 -10.11
CA LEU A 188 -6.72 -29.73 -10.70
C LEU A 188 -6.94 -28.23 -10.40
N PRO A 189 -8.15 -27.65 -10.57
CA PRO A 189 -8.41 -26.28 -10.16
C PRO A 189 -8.20 -26.06 -8.66
N LEU A 190 -8.67 -26.99 -7.82
CA LEU A 190 -8.57 -26.87 -6.37
C LEU A 190 -7.11 -26.91 -5.89
N ALA A 191 -6.30 -27.82 -6.43
CA ALA A 191 -4.86 -27.87 -6.19
C ALA A 191 -4.15 -26.58 -6.64
N SER A 192 -4.55 -26.03 -7.80
CA SER A 192 -4.02 -24.75 -8.30
C SER A 192 -4.35 -23.60 -7.33
N CYS A 193 -5.58 -23.55 -6.79
CA CYS A 193 -5.96 -22.55 -5.79
C CYS A 193 -5.14 -22.67 -4.50
N VAL A 194 -4.89 -23.90 -4.01
CA VAL A 194 -4.03 -24.12 -2.83
C VAL A 194 -2.62 -23.58 -3.08
N LEU A 195 -2.01 -23.92 -4.21
CA LEU A 195 -0.66 -23.46 -4.55
C LEU A 195 -0.59 -21.94 -4.66
N VAL A 196 -1.57 -21.29 -5.29
CA VAL A 196 -1.65 -19.84 -5.37
C VAL A 196 -1.75 -19.21 -3.98
N CYS A 197 -2.61 -19.72 -3.09
CA CYS A 197 -2.74 -19.20 -1.72
C CYS A 197 -1.43 -19.32 -0.93
N LEU A 198 -0.74 -20.46 -1.02
CA LEU A 198 0.54 -20.69 -0.35
C LEU A 198 1.66 -19.79 -0.91
N GLN A 199 1.73 -19.63 -2.23
CA GLN A 199 2.70 -18.75 -2.87
C GLN A 199 2.47 -17.29 -2.46
N LEU A 200 1.22 -16.83 -2.45
CA LEU A 200 0.87 -15.48 -2.00
C LEU A 200 1.20 -15.27 -0.52
N ALA A 201 0.83 -16.21 0.36
CA ALA A 201 1.16 -16.14 1.77
C ALA A 201 2.68 -16.06 2.00
N ARG A 202 3.46 -16.88 1.29
CA ARG A 202 4.93 -16.88 1.38
C ARG A 202 5.54 -15.59 0.85
N ARG A 203 5.07 -15.07 -0.29
CA ARG A 203 5.52 -13.78 -0.85
C ARG A 203 5.20 -12.65 0.11
N LEU A 204 3.99 -12.63 0.66
CA LEU A 204 3.54 -11.61 1.59
C LEU A 204 4.35 -11.62 2.88
N HIS A 205 4.50 -12.80 3.50
CA HIS A 205 5.30 -12.94 4.72
C HIS A 205 6.74 -12.45 4.56
N ARG A 206 7.36 -12.71 3.39
CA ARG A 206 8.74 -12.31 3.10
C ARG A 206 8.89 -10.84 2.69
N ARG A 207 8.00 -10.34 1.83
CA ARG A 207 8.15 -9.02 1.21
C ARG A 207 7.46 -7.89 1.98
N TRP A 208 6.40 -8.16 2.72
CA TRP A 208 5.63 -7.12 3.41
C TRP A 208 6.42 -6.34 4.47
N PRO A 209 7.23 -6.99 5.35
CA PRO A 209 8.03 -6.26 6.32
C PRO A 209 9.06 -5.35 5.65
N LEU A 210 9.66 -5.83 4.55
CA LEU A 210 10.73 -5.16 3.82
C LEU A 210 10.29 -3.85 3.14
N VAL A 211 8.98 -3.64 2.92
CA VAL A 211 8.46 -2.38 2.37
C VAL A 211 8.83 -1.17 3.24
N LEU A 212 9.04 -1.39 4.54
CA LEU A 212 9.41 -0.32 5.48
C LEU A 212 10.92 -0.16 5.64
N ASP A 213 11.71 -1.14 5.18
CA ASP A 213 13.16 -1.17 5.39
C ASP A 213 13.94 -0.71 4.14
N GLN A 214 13.24 -0.47 3.02
CA GLN A 214 13.85 0.12 1.83
C GLN A 214 13.98 1.62 2.01
N GLY A 215 15.21 2.11 2.19
CA GLY A 215 15.49 3.54 2.16
C GLY A 215 15.16 4.13 0.78
N THR A 216 14.66 5.37 0.77
CA THR A 216 14.50 6.11 -0.48
C THR A 216 15.87 6.52 -1.03
N SER A 217 16.02 6.37 -2.34
CA SER A 217 17.23 6.81 -3.04
C SER A 217 17.03 8.22 -3.57
N PHE A 218 18.02 9.10 -3.34
CA PHE A 218 18.03 10.46 -3.88
C PHE A 218 19.30 10.71 -4.65
N LEU A 219 19.20 11.45 -5.76
CA LEU A 219 20.37 11.91 -6.47
C LEU A 219 21.00 13.06 -5.68
N GLY A 220 22.24 12.91 -5.24
CA GLY A 220 22.88 13.98 -4.51
C GLY A 220 24.29 13.65 -4.05
N ARG A 221 24.98 14.69 -3.61
CA ARG A 221 26.32 14.64 -3.04
C ARG A 221 26.26 15.17 -1.62
N ALA A 222 26.74 14.36 -0.67
CA ALA A 222 26.97 14.83 0.69
C ALA A 222 28.08 15.90 0.69
N LEU A 223 27.83 17.01 1.36
CA LEU A 223 28.81 18.06 1.60
C LEU A 223 29.54 17.77 2.90
N ASP A 224 30.82 17.48 2.80
CA ASP A 224 31.67 17.32 3.98
C ASP A 224 31.99 18.68 4.61
N ARG A 225 32.18 18.68 5.93
CA ARG A 225 32.45 19.89 6.74
C ARG A 225 33.73 20.59 6.30
N ASP A 226 34.75 19.82 5.93
CA ASP A 226 36.03 20.38 5.48
C ASP A 226 35.93 20.91 4.05
N SER A 227 35.07 20.31 3.23
CA SER A 227 34.91 20.67 1.82
C SER A 227 34.06 21.93 1.59
N ALA A 228 33.11 22.23 2.49
CA ALA A 228 32.18 23.36 2.35
C ALA A 228 31.89 24.05 3.71
N PRO A 229 32.92 24.58 4.40
CA PRO A 229 32.77 25.10 5.76
C PRO A 229 31.88 26.35 5.87
N GLY A 230 31.72 27.14 4.80
CA GLY A 230 30.79 28.27 4.83
C GLY A 230 29.32 27.85 4.77
N VAL A 231 28.99 26.81 3.98
CA VAL A 231 27.62 26.24 3.95
C VAL A 231 27.27 25.66 5.32
N TRP A 232 28.17 24.92 5.94
CA TRP A 232 27.97 24.36 7.28
C TRP A 232 27.76 25.45 8.33
N ARG A 233 28.64 26.46 8.41
CA ARG A 233 28.47 27.59 9.34
C ARG A 233 27.18 28.36 9.12
N TRP A 234 26.76 28.50 7.86
CA TRP A 234 25.49 29.16 7.53
C TRP A 234 24.30 28.38 8.07
N VAL A 235 24.22 27.07 7.81
CA VAL A 235 23.15 26.20 8.32
C VAL A 235 23.17 26.13 9.86
N GLU A 236 24.35 26.07 10.48
CA GLU A 236 24.51 26.11 11.94
C GLU A 236 23.99 27.42 12.54
N GLY A 237 24.26 28.55 11.89
CA GLY A 237 23.73 29.84 12.30
C GLY A 237 22.21 29.89 12.25
N LEU A 238 21.60 29.35 11.18
CA LEU A 238 20.14 29.23 11.05
C LEU A 238 19.55 28.30 12.12
N ALA A 239 20.17 27.14 12.36
CA ALA A 239 19.75 26.20 13.38
C ALA A 239 19.83 26.81 14.79
N ALA A 240 20.91 27.54 15.09
CA ALA A 240 21.09 28.25 16.36
C ALA A 240 20.03 29.34 16.56
N GLN A 241 19.73 30.13 15.52
CA GLN A 241 18.66 31.15 15.56
C GLN A 241 17.29 30.55 15.89
N LEU A 242 17.00 29.35 15.36
CA LEU A 242 15.72 28.67 15.54
C LEU A 242 15.67 27.73 16.75
N GLN A 243 16.79 27.58 17.47
CA GLN A 243 16.97 26.58 18.51
C GLN A 243 16.62 25.16 18.02
N ALA A 244 16.93 24.89 16.75
CA ALA A 244 16.76 23.59 16.13
C ALA A 244 18.08 22.80 16.19
N PRO A 245 18.04 21.46 16.23
CA PRO A 245 19.24 20.66 16.13
C PRO A 245 19.88 20.85 14.76
N VAL A 246 21.21 20.91 14.73
CA VAL A 246 21.98 20.95 13.49
C VAL A 246 21.82 19.61 12.76
N PRO A 247 21.61 19.61 11.43
CA PRO A 247 21.61 18.38 10.64
C PRO A 247 22.95 17.63 10.76
N ASP A 248 22.88 16.30 10.81
CA ASP A 248 24.07 15.44 10.79
C ASP A 248 24.70 15.39 9.39
N ASN A 249 23.87 15.53 8.35
CA ASN A 249 24.28 15.51 6.94
C ASN A 249 23.66 16.69 6.18
N ILE A 250 24.45 17.35 5.34
CA ILE A 250 23.97 18.29 4.32
C ILE A 250 24.20 17.65 2.96
N VAL A 251 23.15 17.53 2.16
CA VAL A 251 23.19 16.95 0.82
C VAL A 251 22.79 18.01 -0.18
N VAL A 252 23.55 18.09 -1.27
CA VAL A 252 23.22 18.94 -2.41
C VAL A 252 22.86 18.04 -3.57
N GLY A 253 21.73 18.32 -4.24
CA GLY A 253 21.32 17.53 -5.39
C GLY A 253 20.51 18.32 -6.42
N LEU A 254 19.93 17.59 -7.36
CA LEU A 254 19.29 18.15 -8.56
C LEU A 254 17.79 17.84 -8.63
N ASP A 255 17.37 16.66 -8.19
CA ASP A 255 15.96 16.28 -8.13
C ASP A 255 15.37 16.65 -6.77
N GLN A 256 14.07 16.97 -6.68
CA GLN A 256 13.36 17.46 -5.48
C GLN A 256 13.51 18.94 -5.10
N GLY A 257 12.60 19.39 -4.22
CA GLY A 257 12.70 20.65 -3.49
C GLY A 257 13.57 20.55 -2.24
N PHE A 258 13.61 21.63 -1.45
CA PHE A 258 14.25 21.63 -0.13
C PHE A 258 13.53 20.63 0.76
N PHE A 259 14.29 19.81 1.50
CA PHE A 259 13.69 18.87 2.44
C PHE A 259 14.59 18.56 3.63
N VAL A 260 13.96 18.17 4.73
CA VAL A 260 14.64 17.44 5.80
C VAL A 260 14.05 16.07 6.05
N THR A 261 14.89 15.14 6.51
CA THR A 261 14.45 13.82 6.96
C THR A 261 15.40 13.27 8.01
N SER A 262 14.86 12.48 8.94
CA SER A 262 15.65 11.63 9.84
C SER A 262 15.45 10.13 9.57
N VAL A 263 14.76 9.80 8.48
CA VAL A 263 14.68 8.44 7.96
C VAL A 263 15.94 8.17 7.12
N PRO A 264 16.55 6.96 7.20
CA PRO A 264 17.72 6.62 6.40
C PRO A 264 17.47 6.78 4.89
N ILE A 265 18.41 7.42 4.20
CA ILE A 265 18.37 7.61 2.75
C ILE A 265 19.61 7.02 2.08
N LEU A 266 19.50 6.70 0.79
CA LEU A 266 20.62 6.23 -0.02
C LEU A 266 20.96 7.27 -1.09
N LEU A 267 22.17 7.83 -1.06
CA LEU A 267 22.59 8.78 -2.09
C LEU A 267 23.09 8.07 -3.34
N GLN A 268 22.55 8.47 -4.48
CA GLN A 268 22.95 8.03 -5.82
C GLN A 268 23.77 9.13 -6.52
N PRO A 269 24.73 8.77 -7.39
CA PRO A 269 25.09 7.40 -7.82
C PRO A 269 26.10 6.68 -6.91
N ALA A 270 26.60 7.34 -5.86
CA ALA A 270 27.67 6.79 -5.01
C ALA A 270 27.25 5.57 -4.16
N GLY A 271 25.95 5.32 -4.01
CA GLY A 271 25.43 4.27 -3.13
C GLY A 271 25.73 4.51 -1.67
N LEU A 272 25.85 5.78 -1.24
CA LEU A 272 26.24 6.15 0.12
C LEU A 272 25.01 6.17 1.04
N PRO A 273 24.88 5.26 2.03
CA PRO A 273 23.79 5.32 2.99
C PRO A 273 24.06 6.45 4.00
N LEU A 274 23.06 7.30 4.22
CA LEU A 274 23.06 8.33 5.25
C LEU A 274 22.02 8.00 6.32
N ALA A 275 22.41 8.21 7.58
CA ALA A 275 21.56 8.06 8.75
C ALA A 275 21.63 9.33 9.60
N GLY A 276 20.65 9.53 10.48
CA GLY A 276 20.50 10.76 11.24
C GLY A 276 19.76 11.85 10.46
N ARG A 277 19.85 13.08 10.94
CA ARG A 277 19.18 14.25 10.35
C ARG A 277 19.88 14.67 9.08
N THR A 278 19.15 14.67 7.98
CA THR A 278 19.66 15.08 6.68
C THR A 278 18.88 16.28 6.18
N LEU A 279 19.60 17.34 5.81
CA LEU A 279 19.08 18.49 5.07
C LEU A 279 19.48 18.35 3.60
N TYR A 280 18.50 18.40 2.71
CA TYR A 280 18.71 18.37 1.28
C TYR A 280 18.48 19.76 0.66
N LEU A 281 19.46 20.18 -0.13
CA LEU A 281 19.53 21.48 -0.77
C LEU A 281 19.53 21.32 -2.30
N PRO A 282 18.43 21.68 -2.98
CA PRO A 282 18.34 21.52 -4.42
C PRO A 282 19.03 22.68 -5.16
N LEU A 283 20.07 22.35 -5.94
CA LEU A 283 20.82 23.32 -6.75
C LEU A 283 19.94 24.17 -7.68
N PRO A 284 18.90 23.62 -8.36
CA PRO A 284 18.09 24.42 -9.27
C PRO A 284 17.42 25.61 -8.59
N TYR A 285 17.01 25.46 -7.33
CA TYR A 285 16.39 26.54 -6.57
C TYR A 285 17.43 27.47 -5.94
N LEU A 286 18.56 26.94 -5.45
CA LEU A 286 19.62 27.77 -4.84
C LEU A 286 20.18 28.84 -5.79
N GLY A 287 20.22 28.56 -7.11
CA GLY A 287 20.64 29.56 -8.10
C GLY A 287 19.56 30.59 -8.47
N MET A 288 18.30 30.36 -8.07
CA MET A 288 17.14 31.21 -8.39
C MET A 288 16.62 32.02 -7.19
N LEU A 289 17.13 31.71 -6.00
CA LEU A 289 16.79 32.33 -4.73
C LEU A 289 17.98 33.16 -4.22
N SER A 290 17.68 34.29 -3.58
CA SER A 290 18.66 34.99 -2.74
C SER A 290 19.03 34.17 -1.50
N GLN A 291 20.17 34.47 -0.89
CA GLN A 291 20.61 33.83 0.36
C GLN A 291 19.56 33.98 1.48
N ALA A 292 18.85 35.11 1.54
CA ALA A 292 17.82 35.36 2.55
C ALA A 292 16.56 34.49 2.32
N GLU A 293 16.14 34.32 1.05
CA GLU A 293 15.03 33.44 0.68
C GLU A 293 15.38 31.96 0.95
N ALA A 294 16.56 31.53 0.53
CA ALA A 294 17.04 30.18 0.81
C ALA A 294 17.15 29.94 2.33
N GLY A 295 17.60 30.93 3.10
CA GLY A 295 17.62 30.87 4.56
C GLY A 295 16.23 30.75 5.18
N ALA A 296 15.23 31.45 4.65
CA ALA A 296 13.85 31.36 5.13
C ALA A 296 13.25 29.97 4.89
N VAL A 297 13.54 29.34 3.75
CA VAL A 297 13.07 27.98 3.44
C VAL A 297 13.82 26.93 4.25
N ILE A 298 15.14 27.03 4.37
CA ILE A 298 15.92 26.18 5.27
C ILE A 298 15.42 26.33 6.72
N GLY A 299 15.03 27.53 7.13
CA GLY A 299 14.43 27.75 8.45
C GLY A 299 13.09 27.02 8.64
N HIS A 300 12.27 26.94 7.59
CA HIS A 300 11.07 26.11 7.59
C HIS A 300 11.44 24.63 7.72
N GLU A 301 12.39 24.14 6.92
CA GLU A 301 12.85 22.75 6.98
C GLU A 301 13.38 22.39 8.38
N LEU A 302 14.28 23.21 8.94
CA LEU A 302 14.81 23.02 10.30
C LEU A 302 13.71 23.11 11.37
N GLY A 303 12.61 23.81 11.09
CA GLY A 303 11.42 23.85 11.92
C GLY A 303 10.84 22.47 12.22
N HIS A 304 10.96 21.51 11.30
CA HIS A 304 10.53 20.13 11.54
C HIS A 304 11.36 19.42 12.62
N PHE A 305 12.60 19.82 12.84
CA PHE A 305 13.47 19.22 13.87
C PHE A 305 13.45 19.94 15.22
N ARG A 306 12.79 21.10 15.31
CA ARG A 306 12.88 21.99 16.48
C ARG A 306 12.48 21.31 17.80
N HIS A 307 11.54 20.38 17.79
CA HIS A 307 11.13 19.60 18.96
C HIS A 307 11.07 18.10 18.64
N GLN A 308 11.21 17.24 19.66
CA GLN A 308 11.09 15.78 19.46
C GLN A 308 9.76 15.38 18.84
N ASP A 309 8.67 16.05 19.19
CA ASP A 309 7.33 15.75 18.66
C ASP A 309 7.16 16.20 17.20
N THR A 310 7.79 17.32 16.79
CA THR A 310 7.81 17.74 15.39
C THR A 310 8.66 16.80 14.55
N GLU A 311 9.80 16.34 15.10
CA GLU A 311 10.70 15.41 14.43
C GLU A 311 10.04 14.04 14.23
N ARG A 312 9.41 13.46 15.26
CA ARG A 312 8.69 12.17 15.16
C ARG A 312 7.55 12.21 14.15
N ALA A 313 6.87 13.32 14.06
CA ALA A 313 5.77 13.47 13.13
C ALA A 313 6.27 13.63 11.68
N SER A 314 7.34 14.39 11.46
CA SER A 314 8.04 14.44 10.17
C SER A 314 8.52 13.04 9.74
N GLN A 315 9.10 12.25 10.66
CA GLN A 315 9.45 10.84 10.42
C GLN A 315 8.23 10.01 10.01
N THR A 316 7.08 10.23 10.65
CA THR A 316 5.84 9.51 10.35
C THR A 316 5.33 9.85 8.95
N ASN A 317 5.36 11.13 8.56
CA ASN A 317 4.99 11.57 7.21
C ASN A 317 5.94 10.98 6.16
N ALA A 318 7.24 11.02 6.43
CA ALA A 318 8.26 10.42 5.57
C ALA A 318 8.02 8.93 5.35
N GLN A 319 7.81 8.16 6.42
CA GLN A 319 7.48 6.73 6.35
C GLN A 319 6.20 6.48 5.54
N PHE A 320 5.16 7.28 5.75
CA PHE A 320 3.91 7.14 4.99
C PHE A 320 4.10 7.42 3.50
N SER A 321 4.87 8.45 3.15
CA SER A 321 5.22 8.80 1.77
C SER A 321 6.01 7.68 1.08
N MET A 322 6.96 7.07 1.79
CA MET A 322 7.69 5.88 1.30
C MET A 322 6.74 4.70 1.05
N MET A 323 5.82 4.42 1.99
CA MET A 323 4.82 3.36 1.80
C MET A 323 3.96 3.59 0.55
N ARG A 324 3.61 4.85 0.26
CA ARG A 324 2.88 5.22 -0.96
C ARG A 324 3.72 5.03 -2.22
N ALA A 325 4.98 5.46 -2.21
CA ALA A 325 5.90 5.32 -3.34
C ALA A 325 6.16 3.84 -3.68
N HIS A 326 6.36 3.00 -2.66
CA HIS A 326 6.47 1.55 -2.86
C HIS A 326 5.19 0.95 -3.41
N PHE A 327 4.02 1.39 -2.91
CA PHE A 327 2.74 0.93 -3.43
C PHE A 327 2.53 1.32 -4.91
N SER A 328 2.86 2.55 -5.31
CA SER A 328 2.76 2.96 -6.72
C SER A 328 3.71 2.16 -7.61
N ALA A 329 4.96 1.94 -7.17
CA ALA A 329 5.92 1.12 -7.90
C ALA A 329 5.44 -0.34 -8.10
N LEU A 330 4.72 -0.89 -7.13
CA LEU A 330 4.16 -2.25 -7.22
C LEU A 330 2.94 -2.35 -8.13
N VAL A 331 2.12 -1.30 -8.21
CA VAL A 331 0.91 -1.30 -9.04
C VAL A 331 1.25 -1.15 -10.52
N GLY A 332 2.35 -0.44 -10.84
CA GLY A 332 2.75 -0.11 -12.20
C GLY A 332 1.77 0.85 -12.89
N GLU A 333 2.24 1.66 -13.83
CA GLU A 333 1.36 2.55 -14.61
C GLU A 333 0.78 1.85 -15.85
N ASP A 334 1.57 0.95 -16.47
CA ASP A 334 1.25 0.40 -17.80
C ASP A 334 0.64 -1.02 -17.77
N GLU A 335 1.03 -1.89 -16.84
CA GLU A 335 0.52 -3.27 -16.78
C GLU A 335 -0.38 -3.54 -15.56
N PRO A 336 -1.56 -4.15 -15.75
CA PRO A 336 -2.41 -4.51 -14.63
C PRO A 336 -1.76 -5.61 -13.79
N ALA A 337 -1.60 -5.37 -12.50
CA ALA A 337 -1.09 -6.35 -11.56
C ALA A 337 -1.77 -7.74 -11.74
N PRO A 338 -0.99 -8.84 -11.64
CA PRO A 338 -1.52 -10.20 -11.75
C PRO A 338 -2.72 -10.39 -10.83
N TRP A 339 -3.77 -11.07 -11.32
CA TRP A 339 -5.02 -11.24 -10.57
C TRP A 339 -4.81 -11.80 -9.16
N THR A 340 -3.77 -12.62 -8.98
CA THR A 340 -3.35 -13.20 -7.69
C THR A 340 -2.90 -12.16 -6.67
N GLN A 341 -2.31 -11.04 -7.10
CA GLN A 341 -1.77 -9.99 -6.22
C GLN A 341 -2.79 -8.90 -5.88
N ARG A 342 -3.84 -8.76 -6.68
CA ARG A 342 -4.88 -7.72 -6.55
C ARG A 342 -5.50 -7.60 -5.15
N PRO A 343 -5.79 -8.67 -4.40
CA PRO A 343 -6.41 -8.53 -3.08
C PRO A 343 -5.44 -7.95 -2.04
N THR A 344 -4.16 -8.33 -2.15
CA THR A 344 -3.11 -7.79 -1.28
C THR A 344 -2.92 -6.30 -1.56
N LEU A 345 -2.87 -5.92 -2.85
CA LEU A 345 -2.80 -4.53 -3.27
C LEU A 345 -4.05 -3.74 -2.89
N TRP A 346 -5.24 -4.34 -2.97
CA TRP A 346 -6.47 -3.70 -2.49
C TRP A 346 -6.41 -3.41 -0.99
N MET A 347 -5.96 -4.36 -0.17
CA MET A 347 -5.85 -4.13 1.27
C MET A 347 -4.76 -3.10 1.63
N ALA A 348 -3.62 -3.13 0.93
CA ALA A 348 -2.59 -2.09 1.04
C ALA A 348 -3.16 -0.71 0.69
N TRP A 349 -3.92 -0.61 -0.40
CA TRP A 349 -4.59 0.61 -0.81
C TRP A 349 -5.59 1.11 0.25
N GLN A 350 -6.42 0.21 0.80
CA GLN A 350 -7.36 0.55 1.87
C GLN A 350 -6.67 1.16 3.09
N PHE A 351 -5.52 0.60 3.47
CA PHE A 351 -4.71 1.14 4.56
C PHE A 351 -4.24 2.56 4.23
N LEU A 352 -3.57 2.73 3.08
CA LEU A 352 -3.05 4.02 2.65
C LEU A 352 -4.16 5.06 2.53
N HIS A 353 -5.28 4.70 1.90
CA HIS A 353 -6.43 5.58 1.72
C HIS A 353 -7.02 6.08 3.06
N HIS A 354 -7.15 5.21 4.06
CA HIS A 354 -7.73 5.60 5.34
C HIS A 354 -6.74 6.34 6.25
N PHE A 355 -5.47 5.93 6.28
CA PHE A 355 -4.43 6.61 7.05
C PHE A 355 -4.04 7.96 6.44
N GLN A 356 -4.17 8.14 5.11
CA GLN A 356 -3.87 9.41 4.44
C GLN A 356 -4.63 10.58 5.08
N ARG A 357 -5.88 10.37 5.49
CA ARG A 357 -6.67 11.43 6.13
C ARG A 357 -6.07 11.88 7.45
N ALA A 358 -5.54 10.95 8.25
CA ALA A 358 -4.88 11.26 9.52
C ALA A 358 -3.55 11.99 9.28
N VAL A 359 -2.74 11.48 8.36
CA VAL A 359 -1.45 12.08 7.98
C VAL A 359 -1.65 13.52 7.48
N LEU A 360 -2.58 13.74 6.55
CA LEU A 360 -2.89 15.09 6.05
C LEU A 360 -3.55 15.99 7.11
N HIS A 361 -4.26 15.43 8.09
CA HIS A 361 -4.85 16.23 9.15
C HIS A 361 -3.77 16.80 10.07
N TRP A 362 -2.87 15.95 10.56
CA TRP A 362 -1.81 16.34 11.49
C TRP A 362 -0.64 17.03 10.79
N GLY A 363 -0.31 16.64 9.56
CA GLY A 363 0.74 17.31 8.76
C GLY A 363 0.45 18.80 8.56
N ARG A 364 -0.82 19.17 8.29
CA ARG A 364 -1.20 20.58 8.14
C ARG A 364 -0.82 21.46 9.33
N SER A 365 -1.02 21.01 10.57
CA SER A 365 -0.64 21.82 11.74
C SER A 365 0.87 21.93 11.90
N GLN A 366 1.63 20.92 11.47
CA GLN A 366 3.09 20.96 11.50
C GLN A 366 3.66 21.91 10.48
N GLU A 367 3.10 21.91 9.28
CA GLU A 367 3.46 22.82 8.20
C GLU A 367 3.31 24.28 8.61
N LEU A 368 2.22 24.62 9.33
CA LEU A 368 2.04 25.97 9.85
C LEU A 368 3.07 26.34 10.94
N LEU A 369 3.53 25.39 11.74
CA LEU A 369 4.60 25.61 12.72
C LEU A 369 5.97 25.77 12.03
N ALA A 370 6.23 25.00 10.98
CA ALA A 370 7.41 25.14 10.14
C ALA A 370 7.39 26.49 9.39
N ASP A 371 6.24 26.96 8.92
CA ASP A 371 6.08 28.29 8.33
C ASP A 371 6.48 29.41 9.30
N GLN A 372 6.08 29.29 10.57
CA GLN A 372 6.50 30.21 11.61
C GLN A 372 8.02 30.17 11.84
N ALA A 373 8.65 28.99 11.75
CA ALA A 373 10.10 28.87 11.84
C ALA A 373 10.80 29.53 10.65
N GLY A 374 10.33 29.32 9.43
CA GLY A 374 10.86 30.00 8.24
C GLY A 374 10.68 31.52 8.30
N ALA A 375 9.52 31.98 8.77
CA ALA A 375 9.25 33.40 9.01
C ALA A 375 10.10 34.01 10.13
N ALA A 376 10.55 33.22 11.13
CA ALA A 376 11.43 33.69 12.19
C ALA A 376 12.87 33.95 11.70
N VAL A 377 13.27 33.35 10.59
CA VAL A 377 14.57 33.62 9.94
C VAL A 377 14.53 34.92 9.15
N GLY A 378 13.60 35.00 8.19
CA GLY A 378 13.59 36.04 7.15
C GLY A 378 12.50 37.10 7.27
N GLY A 379 11.56 36.93 8.20
CA GLY A 379 10.31 37.70 8.28
C GLY A 379 9.16 37.06 7.48
N GLN A 380 7.93 37.32 7.91
CA GLN A 380 6.71 36.73 7.33
C GLN A 380 6.55 37.04 5.84
N ARG A 381 6.82 38.30 5.44
CA ARG A 381 6.68 38.74 4.05
C ARG A 381 7.72 38.08 3.14
N LEU A 382 8.97 37.96 3.59
CA LEU A 382 10.03 37.29 2.81
C LEU A 382 9.74 35.79 2.67
N PHE A 383 9.29 35.13 3.73
CA PHE A 383 8.93 33.72 3.67
C PHE A 383 7.74 33.48 2.72
N ALA A 384 6.68 34.31 2.82
CA ALA A 384 5.53 34.23 1.91
C ALA A 384 5.94 34.44 0.44
N GLN A 385 6.83 35.41 0.18
CA GLN A 385 7.37 35.66 -1.15
C GLN A 385 8.17 34.45 -1.66
N THR A 386 9.00 33.87 -0.80
CA THR A 386 9.82 32.70 -1.15
C THR A 386 8.95 31.47 -1.45
N LEU A 387 7.92 31.25 -0.64
CA LEU A 387 6.95 30.17 -0.83
C LEU A 387 6.29 30.27 -2.22
N LEU A 388 5.75 31.44 -2.57
CA LEU A 388 5.14 31.67 -3.88
C LEU A 388 6.14 31.48 -5.02
N ARG A 389 7.39 31.95 -4.83
CA ARG A 389 8.46 31.83 -5.81
C ARG A 389 8.84 30.37 -6.07
N ILE A 390 8.99 29.55 -5.02
CA ILE A 390 9.31 28.11 -5.16
C ILE A 390 8.20 27.38 -5.92
N ILE A 391 6.92 27.63 -5.57
CA ILE A 391 5.78 27.02 -6.25
C ILE A 391 5.77 27.42 -7.74
N ALA A 392 5.99 28.70 -8.04
CA ALA A 392 6.02 29.20 -9.42
C ALA A 392 7.23 28.65 -10.22
N LEU A 393 8.37 28.42 -9.57
CA LEU A 393 9.58 27.87 -10.20
C LEU A 393 9.44 26.38 -10.55
N GLN A 394 8.65 25.61 -9.79
CA GLN A 394 8.60 24.16 -9.90
C GLN A 394 8.36 23.64 -11.33
N PRO A 395 7.36 24.13 -12.11
CA PRO A 395 7.15 23.66 -13.49
C PRO A 395 8.35 23.93 -14.42
N ALA A 396 9.03 25.06 -14.23
CA ALA A 396 10.21 25.41 -15.02
C ALA A 396 11.40 24.51 -14.65
N VAL A 397 11.61 24.25 -13.36
CA VAL A 397 12.64 23.32 -12.87
C VAL A 397 12.40 21.91 -13.41
N ASP A 398 11.17 21.39 -13.31
CA ASP A 398 10.80 20.06 -13.80
C ASP A 398 11.03 19.94 -15.32
N THR A 399 10.63 20.95 -16.09
CA THR A 399 10.80 20.98 -17.55
C THR A 399 12.27 21.01 -17.96
N VAL A 400 13.07 21.86 -17.30
CA VAL A 400 14.49 22.02 -17.62
C VAL A 400 15.26 20.76 -17.23
N LEU A 401 15.01 20.20 -16.05
CA LEU A 401 15.61 18.94 -15.60
C LEU A 401 15.30 17.78 -16.55
N ALA A 402 14.04 17.66 -17.00
CA ALA A 402 13.65 16.65 -17.98
C ALA A 402 14.37 16.81 -19.33
N THR A 403 14.74 18.04 -19.70
CA THR A 403 15.38 18.35 -20.98
C THR A 403 16.90 18.16 -20.94
N CYS A 404 17.59 18.68 -19.91
CA CYS A 404 19.05 18.67 -19.86
C CYS A 404 19.65 17.58 -18.95
N GLY A 405 18.82 16.80 -18.24
CA GLY A 405 19.29 15.77 -17.31
C GLY A 405 20.17 16.31 -16.17
N GLY A 406 20.05 17.62 -15.86
CA GLY A 406 20.83 18.31 -14.84
C GLY A 406 22.17 18.91 -15.31
N GLN A 407 22.64 18.61 -16.53
CA GLN A 407 23.87 19.22 -17.05
C GLN A 407 23.61 20.68 -17.45
N GLY A 408 24.42 21.60 -16.92
CA GLY A 408 24.33 23.03 -17.24
C GLY A 408 23.04 23.70 -16.76
N ILE A 409 22.38 23.15 -15.74
CA ILE A 409 21.11 23.67 -15.20
C ILE A 409 21.21 25.11 -14.71
N ASP A 410 22.39 25.52 -14.24
CA ASP A 410 22.72 26.89 -13.82
C ASP A 410 22.55 27.92 -14.94
N ARG A 411 22.72 27.51 -16.21
CA ARG A 411 22.51 28.36 -17.40
C ARG A 411 21.17 28.10 -18.08
N ALA A 412 20.75 26.84 -18.13
CA ALA A 412 19.52 26.44 -18.81
C ALA A 412 18.26 27.02 -18.14
N LEU A 413 18.21 27.01 -16.80
CA LEU A 413 17.03 27.49 -16.07
C LEU A 413 16.83 29.02 -16.22
N PRO A 414 17.85 29.88 -16.05
CA PRO A 414 17.70 31.30 -16.38
C PRO A 414 17.27 31.55 -17.82
N GLY A 415 17.89 30.88 -18.80
CA GLY A 415 17.55 31.06 -20.21
C GLY A 415 16.13 30.61 -20.56
N TYR A 416 15.62 29.58 -19.87
CA TYR A 416 14.22 29.17 -19.99
C TYR A 416 13.27 30.26 -19.45
N LEU A 417 13.57 30.81 -18.28
CA LEU A 417 12.74 31.84 -17.61
C LEU A 417 12.75 33.19 -18.33
N GLU A 418 13.78 33.50 -19.13
CA GLU A 418 13.79 34.68 -20.01
C GLU A 418 12.65 34.62 -21.05
N HIS A 419 12.30 33.41 -21.51
CA HIS A 419 11.24 33.19 -22.49
C HIS A 419 9.91 32.79 -21.84
N HIS A 420 9.94 32.33 -20.59
CA HIS A 420 8.78 31.84 -19.83
C HIS A 420 8.77 32.51 -18.44
N PRO A 421 8.35 33.78 -18.36
CA PRO A 421 8.36 34.52 -17.11
C PRO A 421 7.45 33.86 -16.07
N LEU A 422 7.86 33.90 -14.81
CA LEU A 422 7.09 33.34 -13.70
C LEU A 422 5.75 34.06 -13.56
N GLN A 423 4.70 33.28 -13.32
CA GLN A 423 3.36 33.79 -13.06
C GLN A 423 2.84 33.22 -11.74
N VAL A 424 2.28 34.09 -10.91
CA VAL A 424 1.56 33.70 -9.70
C VAL A 424 0.10 34.05 -9.91
N GLY A 425 -0.70 33.05 -10.26
CA GLY A 425 -2.15 33.15 -10.39
C GLY A 425 -2.89 32.24 -9.41
N ASP A 426 -4.18 32.04 -9.64
CA ASP A 426 -5.03 31.19 -8.80
C ASP A 426 -4.51 29.74 -8.70
N GLU A 427 -3.85 29.25 -9.76
CA GLU A 427 -3.22 27.93 -9.75
C GLU A 427 -2.11 27.82 -8.70
N VAL A 428 -1.25 28.83 -8.59
CA VAL A 428 -0.15 28.88 -7.61
C VAL A 428 -0.70 29.09 -6.19
N LEU A 429 -1.72 29.93 -6.03
CA LEU A 429 -2.37 30.17 -4.74
C LEU A 429 -3.14 28.94 -4.23
N GLY A 430 -3.75 28.19 -5.14
CA GLY A 430 -4.46 26.94 -4.86
C GLY A 430 -3.56 25.70 -4.81
N ALA A 431 -2.31 25.79 -5.24
CA ALA A 431 -1.39 24.67 -5.30
C ALA A 431 -1.06 24.14 -3.90
N ALA A 432 -1.31 22.86 -3.69
CA ALA A 432 -0.70 22.06 -2.64
C ALA A 432 0.55 21.40 -3.23
N MET A 433 1.74 21.74 -2.73
CA MET A 433 2.96 21.11 -3.20
C MET A 433 3.08 19.69 -2.66
N ALA A 434 3.32 18.74 -3.56
CA ALA A 434 3.77 17.41 -3.19
C ALA A 434 5.27 17.47 -2.90
N HIS A 435 5.67 16.98 -1.73
CA HIS A 435 7.04 16.91 -1.28
C HIS A 435 7.44 15.43 -1.14
N PRO A 436 8.73 15.02 -1.28
CA PRO A 436 9.12 13.61 -1.24
C PRO A 436 8.65 12.87 0.02
N PHE A 437 8.56 13.62 1.11
CA PHE A 437 8.19 13.11 2.42
C PHE A 437 6.92 13.73 3.02
N ASP A 438 6.38 14.80 2.45
CA ASP A 438 5.21 15.50 2.98
C ASP A 438 4.25 16.00 1.89
N THR A 439 3.15 16.62 2.28
CA THR A 439 2.23 17.33 1.38
C THR A 439 1.85 18.65 2.04
N HIS A 440 2.28 19.75 1.43
CA HIS A 440 2.04 21.08 1.99
C HIS A 440 0.59 21.53 1.76
N PRO A 441 -0.03 22.25 2.72
CA PRO A 441 -1.30 22.94 2.49
C PRO A 441 -1.20 23.93 1.33
N ALA A 442 -2.37 24.32 0.79
CA ALA A 442 -2.46 25.34 -0.25
C ALA A 442 -1.76 26.64 0.16
N ALA A 443 -1.04 27.26 -0.78
CA ALA A 443 -0.26 28.48 -0.51
C ALA A 443 -1.12 29.59 0.11
N ALA A 444 -2.35 29.80 -0.37
CA ALA A 444 -3.27 30.77 0.19
C ALA A 444 -3.53 30.55 1.70
N SER A 445 -3.67 29.29 2.14
CA SER A 445 -3.89 28.95 3.55
C SER A 445 -2.65 29.25 4.41
N ARG A 446 -1.44 29.04 3.86
CA ARG A 446 -0.18 29.32 4.54
C ARG A 446 0.05 30.83 4.68
N LEU A 447 -0.19 31.58 3.60
CA LEU A 447 -0.15 33.05 3.61
C LEU A 447 -1.11 33.65 4.64
N GLN A 448 -2.35 33.14 4.69
CA GLN A 448 -3.34 33.58 5.67
C GLN A 448 -2.88 33.32 7.12
N ALA A 449 -2.32 32.13 7.39
CA ALA A 449 -1.81 31.79 8.72
C ALA A 449 -0.62 32.66 9.16
N LEU A 450 0.16 33.15 8.20
CA LEU A 450 1.26 34.11 8.42
C LEU A 450 0.79 35.56 8.54
N GLY A 451 -0.49 35.85 8.29
CA GLY A 451 -1.03 37.20 8.29
C GLY A 451 -0.59 38.05 7.09
N VAL A 452 -0.18 37.41 5.98
CA VAL A 452 0.32 38.10 4.78
C VAL A 452 -0.72 38.05 3.67
N ALA A 453 -1.15 39.22 3.18
CA ALA A 453 -2.04 39.31 2.03
C ALA A 453 -1.25 39.14 0.71
N PRO A 454 -1.79 38.45 -0.30
CA PRO A 454 -1.18 38.35 -1.63
C PRO A 454 -1.37 39.65 -2.42
N ASP A 455 -0.78 40.73 -1.94
CA ASP A 455 -0.83 42.04 -2.59
C ASP A 455 0.02 42.09 -3.88
N PRO A 456 -0.23 43.02 -4.82
CA PRO A 456 0.52 43.08 -6.08
C PRO A 456 2.03 43.23 -5.90
N ALA A 457 2.49 43.85 -4.82
CA ALA A 457 3.92 44.01 -4.54
C ALA A 457 4.57 42.70 -4.12
N LEU A 458 3.89 41.85 -3.35
CA LEU A 458 4.34 40.51 -3.00
C LEU A 458 4.40 39.62 -4.23
N LEU A 459 3.36 39.65 -5.07
CA LEU A 459 3.31 38.86 -6.30
C LEU A 459 4.45 39.25 -7.26
N PHE A 460 4.66 40.56 -7.44
CA PHE A 460 5.78 41.09 -8.23
C PHE A 460 7.14 40.65 -7.66
N ALA A 461 7.30 40.72 -6.34
CA ALA A 461 8.55 40.28 -5.69
C ALA A 461 8.79 38.77 -5.84
N ALA A 462 7.73 37.95 -5.84
CA ALA A 462 7.82 36.50 -6.03
C ALA A 462 8.19 36.11 -7.48
N THR A 463 7.73 36.87 -8.49
CA THR A 463 7.96 36.59 -9.91
C THR A 463 9.20 37.28 -10.49
N ARG A 464 9.96 38.04 -9.69
CA ARG A 464 11.13 38.77 -10.18
C ARG A 464 12.16 37.89 -10.90
N ALA A 465 12.84 38.43 -11.90
CA ALA A 465 13.97 37.74 -12.52
C ALA A 465 15.12 37.56 -11.51
N PRO A 466 15.83 36.42 -11.52
CA PRO A 466 16.96 36.21 -10.62
C PRO A 466 18.12 37.16 -10.96
N GLY A 467 18.59 37.91 -9.97
CA GLY A 467 19.70 38.85 -10.08
C GLY A 467 21.05 38.16 -10.26
N VAL A 468 22.08 38.91 -10.67
CA VAL A 468 23.44 38.37 -10.87
C VAL A 468 24.04 37.83 -9.56
N GLU A 469 23.80 38.48 -8.43
CA GLU A 469 24.28 38.01 -7.13
C GLU A 469 23.58 36.73 -6.64
N GLU A 470 22.30 36.57 -6.97
CA GLU A 470 21.50 35.39 -6.61
C GLU A 470 22.04 34.12 -7.30
N ARG A 471 22.70 34.26 -8.46
CA ARG A 471 23.30 33.13 -9.19
C ARG A 471 24.63 32.66 -8.61
N HIS A 472 25.28 33.46 -7.76
CA HIS A 472 26.66 33.20 -7.33
C HIS A 472 26.85 33.09 -5.81
N TRP A 473 25.89 33.53 -4.98
CA TRP A 473 26.09 33.52 -3.52
C TRP A 473 26.38 32.13 -2.96
N PHE A 474 25.71 31.09 -3.44
CA PHE A 474 25.87 29.73 -2.89
C PHE A 474 27.26 29.16 -3.15
N GLY A 475 27.84 29.42 -4.33
CA GLY A 475 29.22 29.00 -4.65
C GLY A 475 30.32 29.81 -3.97
N ARG A 476 29.97 30.89 -3.26
CA ARG A 476 30.92 31.71 -2.48
C ARG A 476 30.95 31.35 -0.98
N LEU A 477 30.04 30.47 -0.53
CA LEU A 477 30.05 29.86 0.79
C LEU A 477 30.98 28.64 0.80
#